data_AF-A0AAV9KFP7-F1
#
_entry.id   AF-A0AAV9KFP7-F1
#
_cell.length_a   1.000
_cell.length_b   1.000
_cell.length_c   1.000
_cell.angle_alpha   90.00
_cell.angle_beta   90.00
_cell.angle_gamma   90.00
#
_symmetry.space_group_name_H-M   'P 1'
#
loop_
_entity.id
_entity.type
_entity.pdbx_description
1 polymer ?
#
loop_
_entity_poly.entity_id
_entity_poly.type
_entity_poly.pdbx_seq_one_letter_code
_entity_poly.pdbx_strand_id
1 'polypeptide(L)'
;MGLFGRKFKASKVTTLANLAISRISILKKQHQVRCSLARSDVTQLLHLGRQEDALHRVELVIKEQNTVDALTMMEKYCHLLIEKKVLIKTKGECPEVLAEAISSLIYAASRWGEFPELHELREIFTSRYGNEFAAQCVELRNNCSVQPKMIPKLSRRHTGSGKRRDMLNDIAADCGITLCAEDETCHISQSKPEVNSENECTKGEEGS
;
A
#
# COMPACT_ATOMS: atom_id res chain seq x y z
N MET A 1 38.57 -16.69 11.88
CA MET A 1 39.00 -15.81 10.76
C MET A 1 38.60 -14.39 11.10
N GLY A 2 39.51 -13.43 11.09
CA GLY A 2 39.17 -12.03 11.36
C GLY A 2 38.64 -11.33 10.11
N LEU A 3 37.36 -10.95 10.08
CA LEU A 3 36.86 -10.04 9.05
C LEU A 3 37.34 -8.62 9.37
N PHE A 4 37.96 -7.99 8.38
CA PHE A 4 38.50 -6.63 8.45
C PHE A 4 37.47 -5.64 9.00
N GLY A 5 37.80 -5.01 10.14
CA GLY A 5 37.00 -3.95 10.75
C GLY A 5 36.93 -2.70 9.86
N ARG A 6 36.01 -2.71 8.89
CA ARG A 6 35.68 -1.57 8.03
C ARG A 6 35.18 -0.43 8.92
N LYS A 7 36.06 0.51 9.27
CA LYS A 7 35.76 1.66 10.15
C LYS A 7 34.45 2.31 9.72
N PHE A 8 33.47 2.32 10.62
CA PHE A 8 32.13 2.86 10.36
C PHE A 8 32.21 4.33 9.96
N LYS A 9 31.60 4.68 8.81
CA LYS A 9 31.55 6.04 8.28
C LYS A 9 30.15 6.62 8.44
N ALA A 10 29.92 7.38 9.52
CA ALA A 10 28.65 8.10 9.77
C ALA A 10 28.24 9.05 8.63
N SER A 11 29.23 9.57 7.88
CA SER A 11 28.98 10.35 6.66
C SER A 11 28.23 9.54 5.59
N LYS A 12 28.51 8.23 5.43
CA LYS A 12 27.81 7.38 4.46
C LYS A 12 26.31 7.24 4.80
N VAL A 13 25.97 7.07 6.08
CA VAL A 13 24.56 7.06 6.55
C VAL A 13 23.90 8.39 6.23
N THR A 14 24.59 9.51 6.43
CA THR A 14 24.07 10.85 6.10
C THR A 14 23.82 11.00 4.59
N THR A 15 24.76 10.58 3.74
CA THR A 15 24.61 10.60 2.28
C THR A 15 23.43 9.74 1.82
N LEU A 16 23.33 8.51 2.30
CA LEU A 16 22.25 7.59 1.94
C LEU A 16 20.88 8.08 2.41
N ALA A 17 20.78 8.65 3.61
CA ALA A 17 19.53 9.23 4.09
C ALA A 17 19.05 10.38 3.19
N ASN A 18 19.96 11.23 2.69
CA ASN A 18 19.60 12.31 1.74
C ASN A 18 19.17 11.75 0.37
N LEU A 19 19.88 10.75 -0.16
CA LEU A 19 19.48 10.08 -1.41
C LEU A 19 18.12 9.39 -1.27
N ALA A 20 17.86 8.74 -0.13
CA ALA A 20 16.58 8.14 0.19
C ALA A 20 15.46 9.17 0.26
N ILE A 21 15.66 10.33 0.89
CA ILE A 21 14.68 11.44 0.91
C ILE A 21 14.36 11.91 -0.52
N SER A 22 15.38 12.12 -1.35
CA SER A 22 15.18 12.49 -2.76
C SER A 22 14.35 11.45 -3.52
N ARG A 23 14.66 10.15 -3.38
CA ARG A 23 13.90 9.05 -3.99
C ARG A 23 12.47 8.96 -3.46
N ILE A 24 12.28 9.11 -2.14
CA ILE A 24 10.98 9.14 -1.48
C ILE A 24 10.11 10.26 -2.06
N SER A 25 10.66 11.46 -2.30
CA SER A 25 9.90 12.57 -2.88
C SER A 25 9.32 12.26 -4.27
N ILE A 26 10.06 11.49 -5.09
CA ILE A 26 9.63 11.06 -6.42
C ILE A 26 8.57 9.96 -6.30
N LEU A 27 8.84 8.93 -5.47
CA LEU A 27 7.93 7.81 -5.26
C LEU A 27 6.60 8.27 -4.66
N LYS A 28 6.60 9.20 -3.70
CA LYS A 28 5.38 9.79 -3.11
C LYS A 28 4.51 10.41 -4.20
N LYS A 29 5.08 11.24 -5.08
CA LYS A 29 4.34 11.85 -6.20
C LYS A 29 3.75 10.80 -7.14
N GLN A 30 4.51 9.78 -7.49
CA GLN A 30 4.03 8.68 -8.36
C GLN A 30 2.86 7.91 -7.72
N HIS A 31 2.96 7.54 -6.46
CA HIS A 31 1.92 6.81 -5.73
C HIS A 31 0.70 7.69 -5.40
N GLN A 32 0.88 9.00 -5.19
CA GLN A 32 -0.23 9.96 -5.06
C GLN A 32 -1.06 10.05 -6.34
N VAL A 33 -0.41 10.14 -7.52
CA VAL A 33 -1.11 10.14 -8.82
C VAL A 33 -1.87 8.81 -9.04
N ARG A 34 -1.24 7.67 -8.73
CA ARG A 34 -1.91 6.36 -8.82
C ARG A 34 -3.10 6.23 -7.86
N CYS A 35 -2.97 6.73 -6.63
CA CYS A 35 -4.06 6.76 -5.66
C CYS A 35 -5.23 7.62 -6.16
N SER A 36 -4.94 8.80 -6.73
CA SER A 36 -5.96 9.69 -7.30
C SER A 36 -6.68 9.04 -8.49
N LEU A 37 -5.95 8.35 -9.37
CA LEU A 37 -6.53 7.63 -10.50
C LEU A 37 -7.41 6.47 -10.00
N ALA A 38 -6.91 5.65 -9.08
CA ALA A 38 -7.66 4.54 -8.51
C ALA A 38 -8.95 5.02 -7.79
N ARG A 39 -8.92 6.18 -7.11
CA ARG A 39 -10.14 6.79 -6.53
C ARG A 39 -11.12 7.23 -7.61
N SER A 40 -10.65 7.88 -8.68
CA SER A 40 -11.49 8.22 -9.83
C SER A 40 -12.14 6.98 -10.46
N ASP A 41 -11.41 5.87 -10.57
CA ASP A 41 -11.95 4.61 -11.08
C ASP A 41 -13.06 4.04 -10.17
N VAL A 42 -12.89 4.08 -8.84
CA VAL A 42 -13.94 3.71 -7.87
C VAL A 42 -15.18 4.58 -8.09
N THR A 43 -15.02 5.90 -8.14
CA THR A 43 -16.13 6.84 -8.36
C THR A 43 -16.86 6.56 -9.67
N GLN A 44 -16.16 6.26 -10.77
CA GLN A 44 -16.78 5.91 -12.04
C GLN A 44 -17.55 4.57 -11.98
N LEU A 45 -16.98 3.55 -11.34
CA LEU A 45 -17.64 2.25 -11.16
C LEU A 45 -18.91 2.37 -10.31
N LEU A 46 -18.89 3.21 -9.27
CA LEU A 46 -20.07 3.51 -8.46
C LEU A 46 -21.18 4.21 -9.25
N HIS A 47 -20.86 5.20 -10.09
CA HIS A 47 -21.86 5.83 -10.98
C HIS A 47 -22.47 4.85 -12.00
N LEU A 48 -21.74 3.79 -12.37
CA LEU A 48 -22.22 2.72 -13.24
C LEU A 48 -22.98 1.62 -12.48
N GLY A 49 -23.20 1.76 -11.17
CA GLY A 49 -23.85 0.75 -10.32
C GLY A 49 -22.98 -0.49 -10.04
N ARG A 50 -21.71 -0.50 -10.46
CA ARG A 50 -20.80 -1.66 -10.39
C ARG A 50 -20.09 -1.73 -9.03
N GLN A 51 -20.86 -1.91 -7.97
CA GLN A 51 -20.36 -1.86 -6.59
C GLN A 51 -19.31 -2.94 -6.29
N GLU A 52 -19.47 -4.16 -6.79
CA GLU A 52 -18.46 -5.22 -6.66
C GLU A 52 -17.12 -4.84 -7.31
N ASP A 53 -17.14 -4.35 -8.55
CA ASP A 53 -15.92 -3.90 -9.22
C ASP A 53 -15.27 -2.71 -8.50
N ALA A 54 -16.10 -1.80 -7.95
CA ALA A 54 -15.64 -0.68 -7.14
C ALA A 54 -14.95 -1.16 -5.86
N LEU A 55 -15.51 -2.17 -5.17
CA LEU A 55 -14.91 -2.80 -3.97
C LEU A 55 -13.56 -3.47 -4.28
N HIS A 56 -13.43 -4.10 -5.45
CA HIS A 56 -12.15 -4.63 -5.93
C HIS A 56 -11.15 -3.51 -6.25
N ARG A 57 -11.59 -2.39 -6.86
CA ARG A 57 -10.73 -1.23 -7.15
C ARG A 57 -10.28 -0.49 -5.87
N VAL A 58 -11.10 -0.48 -4.82
CA VAL A 58 -10.75 0.12 -3.51
C VAL A 58 -9.50 -0.54 -2.88
N GLU A 59 -9.26 -1.83 -3.12
CA GLU A 59 -8.03 -2.48 -2.65
C GLU A 59 -6.76 -1.82 -3.22
N LEU A 60 -6.81 -1.33 -4.47
CA LEU A 60 -5.73 -0.54 -5.06
C LEU A 60 -5.61 0.84 -4.39
N VAL A 61 -6.72 1.52 -4.12
CA VAL A 61 -6.72 2.81 -3.39
C VAL A 61 -6.02 2.66 -2.04
N ILE A 62 -6.41 1.66 -1.24
CA ILE A 62 -5.83 1.41 0.09
C ILE A 62 -4.33 1.08 -0.03
N LYS A 63 -3.93 0.30 -1.04
CA LYS A 63 -2.53 -0.06 -1.29
C LYS A 63 -1.68 1.17 -1.63
N GLU A 64 -2.13 2.01 -2.56
CA GLU A 64 -1.40 3.21 -2.96
C GLU A 64 -1.32 4.23 -1.81
N GLN A 65 -2.41 4.44 -1.06
CA GLN A 65 -2.40 5.30 0.14
C GLN A 65 -1.44 4.79 1.22
N ASN A 66 -1.49 3.50 1.56
CA ASN A 66 -0.54 2.89 2.51
C ASN A 66 0.92 3.04 2.08
N THR A 67 1.17 3.04 0.77
CA THR A 67 2.50 3.23 0.18
C THR A 67 2.99 4.68 0.38
N VAL A 68 2.15 5.68 0.12
CA VAL A 68 2.44 7.11 0.38
C VAL A 68 2.67 7.38 1.87
N ASP A 69 1.86 6.77 2.74
CA ASP A 69 1.99 6.91 4.19
C ASP A 69 3.30 6.30 4.70
N ALA A 70 3.65 5.07 4.27
CA ALA A 70 4.88 4.41 4.67
C ALA A 70 6.13 5.17 4.20
N LEU A 71 6.12 5.70 2.97
CA LEU A 71 7.16 6.59 2.44
C LEU A 71 7.33 7.84 3.32
N THR A 72 6.23 8.45 3.77
CA THR A 72 6.26 9.63 4.65
C THR A 72 6.83 9.31 6.03
N MET A 73 6.57 8.11 6.56
CA MET A 73 7.20 7.64 7.81
C MET A 73 8.71 7.41 7.61
N MET A 74 9.12 6.82 6.49
CA MET A 74 10.54 6.61 6.16
C MET A 74 11.29 7.94 6.00
N GLU A 75 10.68 8.94 5.36
CA GLU A 75 11.23 10.30 5.19
C GLU A 75 11.56 10.94 6.55
N LYS A 76 10.61 10.90 7.49
CA LYS A 76 10.81 11.35 8.88
C LYS A 76 11.99 10.65 9.55
N TYR A 77 12.14 9.34 9.37
CA TYR A 77 13.26 8.59 9.95
C TYR A 77 14.60 8.93 9.29
N CYS A 78 14.65 9.13 7.97
CA CYS A 78 15.85 9.59 7.28
C CYS A 78 16.31 10.97 7.80
N HIS A 79 15.39 11.91 8.04
CA HIS A 79 15.71 13.18 8.69
C HIS A 79 16.27 13.00 10.11
N LEU A 80 15.65 12.14 10.94
CA LEU A 80 16.14 11.87 12.29
C LEU A 80 17.55 11.24 12.31
N LEU A 81 17.86 10.36 11.35
CA LEU A 81 19.22 9.80 11.19
C LEU A 81 20.26 10.88 10.87
N ILE A 82 19.90 11.85 10.02
CA ILE A 82 20.77 12.99 9.66
C ILE A 82 21.00 13.90 10.87
N GLU A 83 19.94 14.22 11.60
CA GLU A 83 19.98 15.07 12.80
C GLU A 83 20.86 14.44 13.90
N LYS A 84 20.63 13.16 14.21
CA LYS A 84 21.32 12.45 15.30
C LYS A 84 22.60 11.72 14.86
N LYS A 85 23.19 12.09 13.72
CA LYS A 85 24.42 11.47 13.14
C LYS A 85 25.59 11.31 14.14
N VAL A 86 25.70 12.18 15.14
CA VAL A 86 26.72 12.11 16.20
C VAL A 86 26.49 10.91 17.14
N LEU A 87 25.25 10.62 17.52
CA LEU A 87 24.90 9.45 18.33
C LEU A 87 25.20 8.16 17.55
N ILE A 88 24.80 8.12 16.28
CA ILE A 88 25.09 6.99 15.37
C ILE A 88 26.61 6.77 15.25
N LYS A 89 27.43 7.83 15.21
CA LYS A 89 28.90 7.71 15.15
C LYS A 89 29.50 7.15 16.45
N THR A 90 29.02 7.62 17.60
CA THR A 90 29.68 7.46 18.91
C THR A 90 29.24 6.24 19.71
N LYS A 91 27.96 5.84 19.63
CA LYS A 91 27.44 4.68 20.36
C LYS A 91 27.63 3.39 19.55
N GLY A 92 28.21 2.37 20.17
CA GLY A 92 28.39 1.04 19.56
C GLY A 92 27.07 0.30 19.41
N GLU A 93 26.24 0.34 20.46
CA GLU A 93 24.86 -0.14 20.47
C GLU A 93 23.89 0.86 19.85
N CYS A 94 22.70 0.39 19.49
CA CYS A 94 21.63 1.21 18.90
C CYS A 94 21.07 2.17 19.97
N PRO A 95 21.16 3.51 19.80
CA PRO A 95 20.61 4.45 20.79
C PRO A 95 19.08 4.35 20.82
N GLU A 96 18.48 4.31 22.02
CA GLU A 96 17.03 4.19 22.22
C GLU A 96 16.22 5.20 21.40
N VAL A 97 16.63 6.48 21.40
CA VAL A 97 16.05 7.58 20.62
C VAL A 97 16.02 7.32 19.11
N LEU A 98 16.85 6.40 18.61
CA LEU A 98 16.96 6.00 17.21
C LEU A 98 16.49 4.57 16.94
N ALA A 99 16.17 3.79 17.98
CA ALA A 99 15.77 2.39 17.85
C ALA A 99 14.54 2.28 16.94
N GLU A 100 13.50 3.10 17.16
CA GLU A 100 12.30 3.10 16.32
C GLU A 100 12.63 3.37 14.85
N ALA A 101 13.44 4.39 14.57
CA ALA A 101 13.78 4.81 13.21
C ALA A 101 14.62 3.75 12.49
N ILE A 102 15.66 3.23 13.16
CA ILE A 102 16.58 2.24 12.59
C ILE A 102 15.85 0.91 12.37
N SER A 103 15.10 0.42 13.35
CA SER A 103 14.32 -0.81 13.23
C SER A 103 13.27 -0.72 12.13
N SER A 104 12.54 0.41 12.05
CA SER A 104 11.52 0.63 11.01
C SER A 104 12.12 0.71 9.60
N LEU A 105 13.28 1.36 9.42
CA LEU A 105 13.97 1.41 8.13
C LEU A 105 14.54 0.04 7.72
N ILE A 106 15.07 -0.76 8.65
CA ILE A 106 15.48 -2.15 8.39
C ILE A 106 14.29 -3.02 7.98
N TYR A 107 13.15 -2.88 8.68
CA TYR A 107 11.92 -3.58 8.33
C TYR A 107 11.43 -3.19 6.92
N ALA A 108 11.41 -1.89 6.60
CA ALA A 108 11.01 -1.40 5.28
C ALA A 108 11.92 -1.92 4.15
N ALA A 109 13.24 -1.93 4.36
CA ALA A 109 14.21 -2.55 3.45
C ALA A 109 13.93 -4.03 3.17
N SER A 110 13.29 -4.76 4.09
CA SER A 110 12.94 -6.18 3.90
C SER A 110 11.62 -6.42 3.15
N ARG A 111 10.88 -5.35 2.82
CA ARG A 111 9.60 -5.41 2.11
C ARG A 111 9.65 -4.74 0.74
N TRP A 112 10.59 -3.82 0.53
CA TRP A 112 10.73 -3.02 -0.69
C TRP A 112 11.99 -3.40 -1.46
N GLY A 113 11.84 -4.09 -2.59
CA GLY A 113 12.97 -4.47 -3.46
C GLY A 113 13.62 -3.27 -4.16
N GLU A 114 12.80 -2.35 -4.67
CA GLU A 114 13.21 -1.25 -5.57
C GLU A 114 13.75 0.01 -4.84
N PHE A 115 14.48 -0.18 -3.74
CA PHE A 115 15.01 0.91 -2.90
C PHE A 115 16.47 0.62 -2.44
N PRO A 116 17.47 0.73 -3.33
CA PRO A 116 18.87 0.37 -3.05
C PRO A 116 19.50 1.16 -1.91
N GLU A 117 19.15 2.43 -1.73
CA GLU A 117 19.67 3.28 -0.66
C GLU A 117 19.21 2.78 0.72
N LEU A 118 18.01 2.21 0.79
CA LEU A 118 17.41 1.64 2.00
C LEU A 118 17.99 0.25 2.31
N HIS A 119 18.29 -0.55 1.29
CA HIS A 119 19.08 -1.78 1.43
C HIS A 119 20.48 -1.49 1.97
N GLU A 120 21.18 -0.49 1.43
CA GLU A 120 22.53 -0.15 1.89
C GLU A 120 22.52 0.43 3.32
N LEU A 121 21.48 1.19 3.70
CA LEU A 121 21.26 1.56 5.10
C LEU A 121 21.04 0.34 6.00
N ARG A 122 20.23 -0.64 5.58
CA ARG A 122 20.04 -1.90 6.32
C ARG A 122 21.35 -2.65 6.49
N GLU A 123 22.18 -2.79 5.44
CA GLU A 123 23.50 -3.43 5.55
C GLU A 123 24.41 -2.72 6.56
N ILE A 124 24.45 -1.38 6.51
CA ILE A 124 25.26 -0.58 7.43
C ILE A 124 24.81 -0.76 8.89
N PHE A 125 23.50 -0.76 9.16
CA PHE A 125 22.99 -0.96 10.51
C PHE A 125 23.12 -2.41 10.98
N THR A 126 22.96 -3.39 10.08
CA THR A 126 23.21 -4.81 10.36
C THR A 126 24.68 -5.04 10.74
N SER A 127 25.61 -4.43 9.98
CA SER A 127 27.05 -4.49 10.27
C SER A 127 27.46 -3.73 11.53
N ARG A 128 26.66 -2.77 12.02
CA ARG A 128 26.98 -1.97 13.22
C ARG A 128 26.36 -2.54 14.49
N TYR A 129 25.10 -2.97 14.44
CA TYR A 129 24.31 -3.40 15.60
C TYR A 129 24.06 -4.90 15.64
N GLY A 130 24.50 -5.65 14.63
CA GLY A 130 24.49 -7.11 14.58
C GLY A 130 23.37 -7.71 13.73
N ASN A 131 23.61 -8.95 13.27
CA ASN A 131 22.67 -9.71 12.46
C ASN A 131 21.36 -10.03 13.21
N GLU A 132 21.44 -10.36 14.51
CA GLU A 132 20.26 -10.69 15.31
C GLU A 132 19.35 -9.47 15.52
N PHE A 133 19.91 -8.28 15.77
CA PHE A 133 19.13 -7.04 15.81
C PHE A 133 18.39 -6.78 14.48
N ALA A 134 19.06 -6.97 13.34
CA ALA A 134 18.42 -6.84 12.04
C ALA A 134 17.35 -7.91 11.79
N ALA A 135 17.58 -9.17 12.19
CA ALA A 135 16.61 -10.26 12.08
C ALA A 135 15.36 -9.98 12.93
N GLN A 136 15.51 -9.54 14.18
CA GLN A 136 14.40 -9.13 15.05
C GLN A 136 13.52 -8.06 14.41
N CYS A 137 14.12 -7.07 13.74
CA CYS A 137 13.39 -6.03 13.01
C CYS A 137 12.64 -6.56 11.79
N VAL A 138 13.22 -7.49 11.02
CA VAL A 138 12.62 -8.04 9.79
C VAL A 138 11.52 -9.07 10.07
N GLU A 139 11.70 -9.87 11.11
CA GLU A 139 10.78 -10.94 11.52
C GLU A 139 9.72 -10.47 12.53
N LEU A 140 9.85 -9.24 13.04
CA LEU A 140 8.97 -8.65 14.05
C LEU A 140 8.94 -9.48 15.36
N ARG A 141 10.13 -9.93 15.79
CA ARG A 141 10.30 -10.67 17.05
C ARG A 141 10.01 -9.78 18.27
N ASN A 142 9.78 -10.41 19.42
CA ASN A 142 9.63 -9.73 20.70
C ASN A 142 10.78 -8.73 20.93
N ASN A 143 10.45 -7.55 21.46
CA ASN A 143 11.35 -6.40 21.68
C ASN A 143 11.82 -5.64 20.42
N CYS A 144 11.32 -5.93 19.21
CA CYS A 144 11.64 -5.09 18.05
C CYS A 144 10.98 -3.69 18.18
N SER A 145 11.75 -2.62 17.96
CA SER A 145 11.24 -1.24 18.03
C SER A 145 10.54 -0.77 16.74
N VAL A 146 10.11 -1.68 15.85
CA VAL A 146 9.46 -1.29 14.59
C VAL A 146 8.14 -0.58 14.89
N GLN A 147 7.98 0.64 14.36
CA GLN A 147 6.78 1.46 14.56
C GLN A 147 5.52 0.69 14.11
N PRO A 148 4.59 0.32 15.02
CA PRO A 148 3.50 -0.60 14.68
C PRO A 148 2.60 -0.12 13.54
N LYS A 149 2.45 1.20 13.35
CA LYS A 149 1.70 1.79 12.24
C LYS A 149 2.30 1.50 10.85
N MET A 150 3.60 1.20 10.75
CA MET A 150 4.26 0.87 9.48
C MET A 150 4.02 -0.58 9.04
N ILE A 151 3.89 -1.50 10.00
CA ILE A 151 3.73 -2.94 9.75
C ILE A 151 2.54 -3.26 8.79
N PRO A 152 1.30 -2.80 9.05
CA PRO A 152 0.17 -3.09 8.16
C PRO A 152 0.27 -2.36 6.82
N LYS A 153 0.97 -1.21 6.75
CA LYS A 153 1.16 -0.42 5.53
C LYS A 153 2.15 -1.05 4.56
N LEU A 154 3.11 -1.80 5.09
CA LEU A 154 4.10 -2.56 4.32
C LEU A 154 3.76 -4.06 4.19
N SER A 155 2.57 -4.45 4.62
CA SER A 155 2.09 -5.82 4.52
C SER A 155 1.75 -6.17 3.06
N ARG A 156 2.19 -7.36 2.60
CA ARG A 156 1.77 -7.94 1.32
C ARG A 156 0.42 -8.67 1.40
N ARG A 157 -0.22 -8.73 2.58
CA ARG A 157 -1.52 -9.39 2.75
C ARG A 157 -2.62 -8.54 2.12
N HIS A 158 -3.63 -9.21 1.55
CA HIS A 158 -4.85 -8.58 1.07
C HIS A 158 -5.53 -7.74 2.16
N THR A 159 -6.19 -6.68 1.71
CA THR A 159 -6.98 -5.82 2.60
C THR A 159 -8.27 -6.55 3.00
N GLY A 160 -8.52 -6.65 4.30
CA GLY A 160 -9.71 -7.35 4.81
C GLY A 160 -11.00 -6.68 4.33
N SER A 161 -12.04 -7.49 4.08
CA SER A 161 -13.32 -7.05 3.50
C SER A 161 -13.90 -5.82 4.18
N GLY A 162 -13.93 -5.79 5.52
CA GLY A 162 -14.37 -4.62 6.31
C GLY A 162 -13.68 -3.33 5.88
N LYS A 163 -12.34 -3.29 5.88
CA LYS A 163 -11.58 -2.08 5.51
C LYS A 163 -11.79 -1.65 4.05
N ARG A 164 -12.07 -2.60 3.14
CA ARG A 164 -12.44 -2.26 1.76
C ARG A 164 -13.82 -1.63 1.71
N ARG A 165 -14.79 -2.17 2.45
CA ARG A 165 -16.15 -1.63 2.52
C ARG A 165 -16.18 -0.27 3.23
N ASP A 166 -15.42 -0.08 4.30
CA ASP A 166 -15.27 1.21 4.98
C ASP A 166 -14.76 2.30 4.01
N MET A 167 -13.66 2.03 3.29
CA MET A 167 -13.11 2.96 2.29
C MET A 167 -14.04 3.15 1.07
N LEU A 168 -14.84 2.14 0.70
CA LEU A 168 -15.86 2.29 -0.35
C LEU A 168 -16.99 3.21 0.10
N ASN A 169 -17.45 3.09 1.35
CA ASN A 169 -18.43 3.97 1.96
C ASN A 169 -17.92 5.41 2.02
N ASP A 170 -16.66 5.63 2.43
CA ASP A 170 -16.03 6.95 2.47
C ASP A 170 -16.02 7.61 1.07
N ILE A 171 -15.60 6.87 0.03
CA ILE A 171 -15.57 7.38 -1.35
C ILE A 171 -16.98 7.62 -1.90
N ALA A 172 -17.95 6.78 -1.56
CA ALA A 172 -19.34 6.96 -1.96
C ALA A 172 -19.94 8.22 -1.31
N ALA A 173 -19.69 8.43 -0.02
CA ALA A 173 -20.11 9.62 0.72
C ALA A 173 -19.46 10.91 0.18
N ASP A 174 -18.16 10.89 -0.11
CA ASP A 174 -17.44 12.00 -0.77
C ASP A 174 -18.08 12.40 -2.12
N CYS A 175 -18.74 11.45 -2.80
CA CYS A 175 -19.38 11.62 -4.10
C CYS A 175 -20.91 11.81 -4.03
N GLY A 176 -21.53 11.76 -2.85
CA GLY A 176 -22.99 11.80 -2.70
C GLY A 176 -23.74 10.56 -3.22
N ILE A 177 -23.06 9.42 -3.38
CA ILE A 177 -23.62 8.16 -3.89
C ILE A 177 -24.12 7.31 -2.72
N THR A 178 -25.36 6.84 -2.79
CA THR A 178 -25.89 5.83 -1.86
C THR A 178 -25.53 4.44 -2.36
N LEU A 179 -24.92 3.62 -1.51
CA LEU A 179 -24.62 2.21 -1.81
C LEU A 179 -25.82 1.34 -1.51
N CYS A 180 -25.96 0.23 -2.25
CA CYS A 180 -27.01 -0.75 -1.99
C CYS A 180 -26.60 -1.62 -0.79
N ALA A 181 -27.56 -2.02 0.04
CA ALA A 181 -27.28 -2.99 1.09
C ALA A 181 -27.08 -4.40 0.47
N GLU A 182 -26.19 -5.19 1.07
CA GLU A 182 -25.96 -6.60 0.74
C GLU A 182 -27.15 -7.50 1.18
N ASP A 183 -28.39 -7.14 0.85
CA ASP A 183 -29.62 -7.91 1.16
C ASP A 183 -30.70 -7.82 0.06
N GLU A 184 -30.53 -7.03 -1.01
CA GLU A 184 -31.41 -7.08 -2.19
C GLU A 184 -30.76 -7.84 -3.35
N THR A 185 -31.12 -9.12 -3.48
CA THR A 185 -30.97 -9.85 -4.74
C THR A 185 -31.81 -9.18 -5.82
N CYS A 186 -31.20 -8.25 -6.55
CA CYS A 186 -31.72 -7.72 -7.82
C CYS A 186 -31.86 -8.86 -8.84
N HIS A 187 -32.98 -9.58 -8.75
CA HIS A 187 -33.49 -10.39 -9.85
C HIS A 187 -33.73 -9.45 -11.02
N ILE A 188 -32.80 -9.45 -11.99
CA ILE A 188 -33.05 -8.87 -13.30
C ILE A 188 -34.15 -9.71 -13.94
N SER A 189 -35.40 -9.28 -13.77
CA SER A 189 -36.54 -9.81 -14.50
C SER A 189 -36.33 -9.51 -15.98
N GLN A 190 -35.80 -10.48 -16.72
CA GLN A 190 -35.77 -10.43 -18.17
C GLN A 190 -37.22 -10.47 -18.67
N SER A 191 -37.77 -9.29 -18.97
CA SER A 191 -39.02 -9.17 -19.72
C SER A 191 -38.78 -9.64 -21.16
N LYS A 192 -38.96 -10.95 -21.40
CA LYS A 192 -39.20 -11.46 -22.75
C LYS A 192 -40.45 -10.79 -23.30
N PRO A 193 -40.42 -10.23 -24.52
CA PRO A 193 -41.64 -10.04 -25.27
C PRO A 193 -42.10 -11.40 -25.80
N GLU A 194 -43.14 -11.96 -25.21
CA GLU A 194 -43.91 -13.04 -25.84
C GLU A 194 -44.80 -12.44 -26.93
N VAL A 195 -44.55 -12.80 -28.19
CA VAL A 195 -45.51 -12.62 -29.29
C VAL A 195 -45.93 -14.02 -29.70
N ASN A 196 -47.11 -14.43 -29.26
CA ASN A 196 -47.75 -15.66 -29.72
C ASN A 196 -48.87 -15.31 -30.72
N SER A 197 -48.98 -16.15 -31.74
CA SER A 197 -49.89 -16.04 -32.88
C SER A 197 -51.33 -16.45 -32.54
N GLU A 198 -52.29 -16.01 -33.36
CA GLU A 198 -53.26 -16.82 -34.14
C GLU A 198 -54.26 -15.87 -34.85
N ASN A 199 -54.30 -15.82 -36.19
CA ASN A 199 -54.99 -16.71 -37.14
C ASN A 199 -56.50 -16.45 -37.26
N GLU A 200 -56.95 -16.00 -38.44
CA GLU A 200 -58.14 -16.58 -39.09
C GLU A 200 -58.05 -16.50 -40.64
N CYS A 201 -58.95 -17.20 -41.34
CA CYS A 201 -58.71 -17.85 -42.64
C CYS A 201 -59.74 -17.44 -43.73
N THR A 202 -59.63 -18.07 -44.92
CA THR A 202 -60.58 -18.18 -46.06
C THR A 202 -60.44 -17.15 -47.21
N LYS A 203 -60.61 -17.48 -48.51
CA LYS A 203 -60.79 -18.76 -49.26
C LYS A 203 -60.61 -18.56 -50.80
N GLY A 204 -60.48 -19.67 -51.56
CA GLY A 204 -60.67 -19.77 -53.04
C GLY A 204 -59.36 -19.78 -53.87
N GLU A 205 -59.03 -20.76 -54.73
CA GLU A 205 -59.71 -21.26 -55.97
C GLU A 205 -59.69 -20.22 -57.10
N GLU A 206 -59.27 -20.41 -58.36
CA GLU A 206 -58.67 -21.50 -59.18
C GLU A 206 -57.66 -20.84 -60.19
N GLY A 207 -56.87 -21.50 -61.07
CA GLY A 207 -56.65 -22.91 -61.44
C GLY A 207 -55.88 -23.02 -62.78
N SER A 208 -55.49 -24.25 -63.20
CA SER A 208 -54.76 -24.65 -64.44
C SER A 208 -53.38 -24.04 -64.75
#